data_AF-W1Y4G7-F1
#
_entry.id   AF-W1Y4G7-F1
#
_cell.length_a   1.000
_cell.length_b   1.000
_cell.length_c   1.000
_cell.angle_alpha   90.00
_cell.angle_beta   90.00
_cell.angle_gamma   90.00
#
_symmetry.space_group_name_H-M   'P 1'
#
loop_
_entity.id
_entity.type
_entity.pdbx_description
1 polymer ?
#
loop_
_entity_poly.entity_id
_entity_poly.type
_entity_poly.pdbx_seq_one_letter_code
_entity_poly.pdbx_strand_id
1 'polypeptide(L)'
;MVITSVDRDDLRDGGAQHFADCITAIREKSPQIKIETLVPDFRGRMDRALDILTATPPDVFNHNLENVPRIYRQVRPGADYNWSLKLLERFKEAHPEIPTKSGLMVGLG
;
A
#
# COMPACT_ATOMS: atom_id res chain seq x y z
N MET A 1 1.12 -15.25 -0.75
CA MET A 1 2.00 -14.55 -1.73
C MET A 1 2.04 -13.08 -1.36
N VAL A 2 3.18 -12.43 -1.47
CA VAL A 2 3.33 -10.98 -1.25
C VAL A 2 3.62 -10.29 -2.59
N ILE A 3 2.89 -9.23 -2.92
CA ILE A 3 3.09 -8.40 -4.11
C ILE A 3 3.64 -7.05 -3.65
N THR A 4 4.70 -6.57 -4.28
CA THR A 4 5.31 -5.25 -3.99
C THR A 4 5.76 -4.59 -5.29
N SER A 5 6.00 -3.28 -5.27
CA SER A 5 6.50 -2.52 -6.40
C SER A 5 7.43 -1.38 -5.98
N VAL A 6 8.11 -0.80 -6.96
CA VAL A 6 8.69 0.54 -6.84
C VAL A 6 7.61 1.61 -6.99
N ASP A 7 7.90 2.84 -6.55
CA ASP A 7 7.03 4.00 -6.77
C ASP A 7 6.88 4.27 -8.28
N ARG A 8 5.65 4.55 -8.71
CA ARG A 8 5.31 4.86 -10.12
C ARG A 8 4.66 6.23 -10.22
N ASP A 9 5.35 7.24 -9.72
CA ASP A 9 4.92 8.65 -9.76
C ASP A 9 4.72 9.18 -11.19
N ASP A 10 5.24 8.47 -12.20
CA ASP A 10 4.97 8.72 -13.62
C ASP A 10 3.54 8.36 -14.04
N LEU A 11 2.88 7.41 -13.36
CA LEU A 11 1.54 6.91 -13.72
C LEU A 11 0.42 7.58 -12.94
N ARG A 12 -0.66 8.00 -13.60
CA ARG A 12 -1.77 8.78 -13.00
C ARG A 12 -2.43 8.14 -11.76
N ASP A 13 -2.33 6.84 -11.61
CA ASP A 13 -2.85 6.04 -10.50
C ASP A 13 -1.75 5.56 -9.52
N GLY A 14 -0.51 6.00 -9.72
CA GLY A 14 0.66 5.56 -8.94
C GLY A 14 0.97 4.07 -9.09
N GLY A 15 0.48 3.41 -10.15
CA GLY A 15 0.64 1.97 -10.36
C GLY A 15 -0.40 1.10 -9.66
N ALA A 16 -1.44 1.67 -9.03
CA ALA A 16 -2.48 0.92 -8.34
C ALA A 16 -3.22 -0.10 -9.24
N GLN A 17 -3.48 0.25 -10.51
CA GLN A 17 -4.10 -0.69 -11.45
C GLN A 17 -3.24 -1.95 -11.65
N HIS A 18 -1.92 -1.81 -11.64
CA HIS A 18 -1.03 -2.96 -11.80
C HIS A 18 -1.16 -3.95 -10.64
N PHE A 19 -1.33 -3.46 -9.41
CA PHE A 19 -1.62 -4.32 -8.26
C PHE A 19 -2.96 -5.04 -8.42
N ALA A 20 -4.01 -4.34 -8.84
CA ALA A 20 -5.34 -4.94 -9.07
C ALA A 20 -5.30 -6.04 -10.17
N ASP A 21 -4.59 -5.78 -11.26
CA ASP A 21 -4.40 -6.73 -12.35
C ASP A 21 -3.65 -7.98 -11.86
N CYS A 22 -2.59 -7.80 -11.06
CA CYS A 22 -1.87 -8.92 -10.45
C CYS A 22 -2.75 -9.73 -9.50
N ILE A 23 -3.53 -9.09 -8.63
CA ILE A 23 -4.46 -9.76 -7.72
C ILE A 23 -5.45 -10.61 -8.51
N THR A 24 -6.07 -10.03 -9.54
CA THR A 24 -7.03 -10.72 -10.41
C THR A 24 -6.40 -11.94 -11.07
N ALA A 25 -5.25 -11.76 -11.73
CA ALA A 25 -4.56 -12.84 -12.43
C ALA A 25 -4.12 -13.98 -11.49
N ILE A 26 -3.74 -13.66 -10.24
CA ILE A 26 -3.39 -14.67 -9.23
C ILE A 26 -4.65 -15.42 -8.76
N ARG A 27 -5.75 -14.71 -8.50
CA ARG A 27 -7.02 -15.34 -8.08
C ARG A 27 -7.56 -16.28 -9.17
N GLU A 28 -7.43 -15.92 -10.44
CA GLU A 28 -7.82 -16.78 -11.57
C GLU A 28 -7.00 -18.08 -11.63
N LYS A 29 -5.68 -17.99 -11.41
CA LYS A 29 -4.77 -19.15 -11.50
C LYS A 29 -4.69 -19.98 -10.23
N SER A 30 -4.94 -19.38 -9.08
CA SER A 30 -4.73 -19.98 -7.76
C SER A 30 -5.69 -19.38 -6.73
N PRO A 31 -6.99 -19.72 -6.80
CA PRO A 31 -8.05 -19.06 -6.03
C PRO A 31 -7.92 -19.24 -4.51
N GLN A 32 -7.16 -20.23 -4.05
CA GLN A 32 -6.94 -20.51 -2.63
C GLN A 32 -5.74 -19.75 -2.04
N ILE A 33 -4.89 -19.12 -2.87
CA ILE A 33 -3.73 -18.38 -2.38
C ILE A 33 -4.22 -17.10 -1.67
N LYS A 34 -3.68 -16.88 -0.47
CA LYS A 34 -3.79 -15.62 0.24
C LYS A 34 -2.80 -14.60 -0.31
N ILE A 35 -3.27 -13.39 -0.58
CA ILE A 35 -2.52 -12.30 -1.21
C ILE A 35 -2.33 -11.15 -0.22
N GLU A 36 -1.08 -10.78 0.05
CA GLU A 36 -0.71 -9.55 0.75
C GLU A 36 -0.13 -8.57 -0.28
N THR A 37 -0.56 -7.31 -0.25
CA THR A 37 0.08 -6.23 -1.03
C THR A 37 0.89 -5.34 -0.12
N LEU A 38 2.15 -5.09 -0.46
CA LEU A 38 2.97 -4.02 0.09
C LEU A 38 3.01 -2.87 -0.92
N VAL A 39 2.17 -1.86 -0.70
CA VAL A 39 1.96 -0.76 -1.65
C VAL A 39 2.84 0.45 -1.34
N PRO A 40 3.16 1.28 -2.36
CA PRO A 40 3.76 2.59 -2.13
C PRO A 40 2.76 3.55 -1.45
N ASP A 41 3.18 4.79 -1.17
CA ASP A 41 2.33 5.82 -0.55
C ASP A 41 1.38 6.51 -1.55
N PHE A 42 1.51 6.24 -2.85
CA PHE A 42 0.73 6.83 -3.96
C PHE A 42 0.69 8.37 -3.90
N ARG A 43 1.86 9.03 -3.70
CA ARG A 43 2.01 10.49 -3.55
C ARG A 43 1.07 11.33 -4.40
N GLY A 44 0.13 12.03 -3.73
CA GLY A 44 -0.83 12.93 -4.39
C GLY A 44 -1.91 12.22 -5.24
N ARG A 45 -1.95 10.88 -5.24
CA ARG A 45 -2.83 10.03 -6.06
C ARG A 45 -3.61 9.00 -5.23
N MET A 46 -3.58 9.14 -3.90
CA MET A 46 -4.20 8.21 -2.94
C MET A 46 -5.68 7.93 -3.24
N ASP A 47 -6.49 8.94 -3.58
CA ASP A 47 -7.91 8.73 -3.88
C ASP A 47 -8.09 7.73 -5.03
N ARG A 48 -7.42 7.99 -6.15
CA ARG A 48 -7.49 7.13 -7.33
C ARG A 48 -6.91 5.73 -7.07
N ALA A 49 -5.84 5.64 -6.28
CA ALA A 49 -5.26 4.36 -5.92
C ALA A 49 -6.19 3.53 -5.02
N LEU A 50 -6.82 4.16 -4.03
CA LEU A 50 -7.79 3.52 -3.15
C LEU A 50 -9.05 3.10 -3.91
N ASP A 51 -9.58 3.92 -4.83
CA ASP A 51 -10.73 3.56 -5.66
C ASP A 51 -10.49 2.23 -6.42
N ILE A 52 -9.27 2.04 -6.94
CA ILE A 52 -8.87 0.83 -7.66
C ILE A 52 -8.69 -0.36 -6.71
N LEU A 53 -7.96 -0.16 -5.60
CA LEU A 53 -7.57 -1.24 -4.69
C LEU A 53 -8.74 -1.72 -3.81
N THR A 54 -9.72 -0.85 -3.55
CA THR A 54 -10.97 -1.23 -2.88
C THR A 54 -11.88 -2.04 -3.79
N ALA A 55 -11.86 -1.78 -5.10
CA ALA A 55 -12.57 -2.61 -6.08
C ALA A 55 -11.95 -4.01 -6.25
N THR A 56 -10.64 -4.14 -5.99
CA THR A 56 -9.90 -5.40 -6.14
C THR A 56 -9.07 -5.72 -4.89
N PRO A 57 -9.71 -6.01 -3.75
CA PRO A 57 -9.01 -6.05 -2.47
C PRO A 57 -8.07 -7.28 -2.31
N PRO A 58 -6.91 -7.09 -1.66
CA PRO A 58 -6.06 -8.19 -1.20
C PRO A 58 -6.64 -8.87 0.04
N ASP A 59 -6.02 -9.95 0.52
CA ASP A 59 -6.34 -10.53 1.82
C ASP A 59 -5.66 -9.78 2.98
N VAL A 60 -4.56 -9.07 2.72
CA VAL A 60 -3.88 -8.17 3.66
C VAL A 60 -3.37 -6.94 2.89
N PHE A 61 -3.70 -5.75 3.38
CA PHE A 61 -3.24 -4.48 2.81
C PHE A 61 -2.09 -3.92 3.65
N ASN A 62 -0.89 -3.84 3.10
CA ASN A 62 0.31 -3.42 3.80
C ASN A 62 0.92 -2.16 3.17
N HIS A 63 1.29 -1.20 4.01
CA HIS A 63 2.12 -0.06 3.65
C HIS A 63 3.10 0.21 4.80
N ASN A 64 4.41 0.21 4.52
CA ASN A 64 5.40 0.45 5.56
C ASN A 64 5.55 1.94 5.86
N LEU A 65 5.48 2.29 7.15
CA LEU A 65 5.92 3.58 7.65
C LEU A 65 7.45 3.67 7.65
N GLU A 66 8.16 2.56 7.85
CA GLU A 66 9.62 2.44 7.93
C GLU A 66 10.25 3.12 9.15
N ASN A 67 9.78 4.30 9.58
CA ASN A 67 10.34 4.95 10.77
C ASN A 67 9.37 5.87 11.50
N VAL A 68 9.81 6.38 12.65
CA VAL A 68 9.07 7.33 13.48
C VAL A 68 9.07 8.74 12.87
N PRO A 69 8.06 9.59 13.17
CA PRO A 69 7.93 10.94 12.61
C PRO A 69 9.20 11.80 12.72
N ARG A 70 9.92 11.69 13.84
CA ARG A 70 11.13 12.49 14.14
C ARG A 70 12.23 12.35 13.08
N ILE A 71 12.44 11.15 12.53
CA ILE A 71 13.50 10.90 11.54
C ILE A 71 12.95 10.54 10.15
N TYR A 72 11.62 10.59 9.97
CA TYR A 72 10.94 10.14 8.77
C TYR A 72 11.47 10.79 7.49
N ARG A 73 11.63 12.12 7.48
CA ARG A 73 12.13 12.87 6.32
C ARG A 73 13.60 12.58 6.00
N GLN A 74 14.38 12.14 6.99
CA GLN A 74 15.78 11.75 6.79
C GLN A 74 15.88 10.37 6.15
N VAL A 75 15.04 9.43 6.58
CA VAL A 75 15.02 8.03 6.09
C VAL A 75 14.27 7.90 4.76
N ARG A 76 13.20 8.68 4.55
CA ARG A 76 12.36 8.65 3.35
C ARG A 76 12.15 10.06 2.78
N PRO A 77 13.12 10.59 2.00
CA PRO A 77 12.95 11.86 1.31
C PRO A 77 11.70 11.87 0.41
N GLY A 78 10.86 12.89 0.59
CA GLY A 78 9.62 13.07 -0.17
C GLY A 78 8.40 12.28 0.33
N ALA A 79 8.54 11.42 1.33
CA ALA A 79 7.41 10.75 1.97
C ALA A 79 6.89 11.58 3.16
N ASP A 80 5.58 11.50 3.42
CA ASP A 80 4.93 12.16 4.56
C ASP A 80 4.30 11.11 5.49
N TYR A 81 4.67 11.16 6.78
CA TYR A 81 4.22 10.19 7.76
C TYR A 81 2.70 10.19 7.93
N ASN A 82 2.08 11.36 7.95
CA ASN A 82 0.63 11.49 8.10
C ASN A 82 -0.08 11.02 6.83
N TRP A 83 0.50 11.25 5.66
CA TRP A 83 -0.01 10.71 4.39
C TRP A 83 -0.02 9.18 4.39
N SER A 84 1.07 8.55 4.82
CA SER A 84 1.14 7.09 4.96
C SER A 84 0.16 6.52 5.98
N LEU A 85 -0.03 7.20 7.11
CA LEU A 85 -1.07 6.80 8.09
C LEU A 85 -2.47 6.91 7.50
N LYS A 86 -2.76 8.02 6.81
CA LYS A 86 -4.05 8.27 6.19
C LYS A 86 -4.38 7.24 5.10
N LEU A 87 -3.37 6.76 4.37
CA LEU A 87 -3.55 5.68 3.40
C LEU A 87 -4.07 4.39 4.07
N LEU A 88 -3.43 3.98 5.17
CA LEU A 88 -3.83 2.79 5.93
C LEU A 88 -5.23 2.96 6.56
N GLU A 89 -5.48 4.12 7.16
CA GLU A 89 -6.77 4.47 7.76
C GLU A 89 -7.90 4.39 6.73
N ARG A 90 -7.76 5.07 5.60
CA ARG A 90 -8.82 5.12 4.58
C ARG A 90 -9.09 3.80 3.90
N PHE A 91 -8.06 2.98 3.69
CA PHE A 91 -8.30 1.61 3.21
C PHE A 91 -9.08 0.80 4.25
N LYS A 92 -8.74 0.94 5.54
CA LYS A 92 -9.42 0.23 6.63
C LYS A 92 -10.87 0.67 6.80
N GLU A 93 -11.17 1.95 6.60
CA GLU A 93 -12.54 2.49 6.60
C GLU A 93 -13.39 1.86 5.49
N ALA A 94 -12.81 1.67 4.29
CA ALA A 94 -13.49 1.06 3.16
C ALA A 94 -13.66 -0.47 3.31
N HIS A 95 -12.68 -1.15 3.91
CA HIS A 95 -12.69 -2.60 4.16
C HIS A 95 -12.35 -2.96 5.61
N PRO A 96 -13.31 -2.81 6.54
CA PRO A 96 -13.08 -3.09 7.96
C PRO A 96 -12.71 -4.55 8.25
N GLU A 97 -13.07 -5.48 7.37
CA GLU A 97 -12.78 -6.91 7.46
C GLU A 97 -11.35 -7.27 7.03
N ILE A 98 -10.68 -6.43 6.23
CA ILE A 98 -9.34 -6.71 5.71
C ILE A 98 -8.30 -6.21 6.70
N PRO A 99 -7.35 -7.04 7.15
CA PRO A 99 -6.25 -6.60 7.98
C PRO A 99 -5.36 -5.59 7.24
N THR A 100 -5.12 -4.45 7.88
CA THR A 100 -4.07 -3.49 7.47
C THR A 100 -2.79 -3.75 8.26
N LYS A 101 -1.64 -3.68 7.60
CA LYS A 101 -0.32 -3.97 8.16
C LYS A 101 0.66 -2.83 7.87
N SER A 102 1.66 -2.68 8.75
CA SER A 102 2.78 -1.78 8.53
C SER A 102 4.05 -2.33 9.19
N GLY A 103 5.21 -1.86 8.74
CA GLY A 103 6.52 -2.15 9.30
C GLY A 103 7.26 -0.89 9.76
N LEU A 104 8.08 -1.05 10.80
CA LEU A 104 9.03 -0.04 11.29
C LEU A 104 10.43 -0.67 11.35
N MET A 105 11.42 0.04 10.81
CA MET A 105 12.84 -0.29 10.96
C MET A 105 13.39 0.40 12.20
N VAL A 106 13.96 -0.40 13.10
CA VAL A 106 14.59 0.09 14.34
C VAL A 106 16.11 0.22 14.17
N GLY A 107 16.77 0.98 15.04
CA GLY A 107 18.24 1.13 15.05
C GLY A 107 18.79 2.28 14.19
N LEU A 108 17.93 3.22 13.76
CA LEU A 108 18.27 4.34 12.87
C LEU A 108 18.28 5.72 13.57
N GLY A 109 18.20 5.78 14.90
CA GLY A 109 18.24 7.05 15.64
C GLY A 109 17.81 6.97 17.09
#